data_AF-A0A955R0C3-F1
#
_entry.id   AF-A0A955R0C3-F1
#
_cell.length_a   1.000
_cell.length_b   1.000
_cell.length_c   1.000
_cell.angle_alpha   90.00
_cell.angle_beta   90.00
_cell.angle_gamma   90.00
#
_symmetry.space_group_name_H-M   'P 1'
#
loop_
_entity.id
_entity.type
_entity.pdbx_description
1 polymer ?
#
loop_
_entity_poly.entity_id
_entity_poly.type
_entity_poly.pdbx_seq_one_letter_code
_entity_poly.pdbx_strand_id
1 'polypeptide(L)'
;MGIVSVIGPKGGIGKTTLSINTTAALTRALKQRGSSNSGVCLIDLDLRLPTISSLLDSHPRKTFFDLFNTLANQTYQVDFLRSLYQVLTRFQAHLDGEADEERLARSFGLYKSLNADLFHFSEFEFGDLLHELFLLRGEVHSLQDIQKLDFILKRLDSAVLRSMVHAREADSRPSADEYINYIEEYGFSIIGGEVPVLGKRVHRRRINEPAFLLLFLEFLNQVFDRFEYTLLDTPAGGVNHLSSLMNVIDQVLFVFDLSNSIAVNGSIDALHSFIDYYEDFCADYQAGALTGLDREFASRMTVKEGEETFLASMQAKKFGILFNRSSESREVVEALGRLREYLDTLDKYETYKDRIHIVGLLPNHKVINITNNRGALFYNKDMGLTARMTGIAESILNRNANCPTLASSDKDILKYLARPGGGGFSTPLVRLASAFG
;
A
#
# COMPACT_ATOMS: atom_id res chain seq x y z
N MET A 1 0.15 14.49 6.95
CA MET A 1 -0.05 13.29 6.12
C MET A 1 -0.08 12.08 7.03
N GLY A 2 -1.06 11.21 6.89
CA GLY A 2 -1.14 9.92 7.56
C GLY A 2 -1.60 8.82 6.60
N ILE A 3 -0.80 7.78 6.43
CA ILE A 3 -1.10 6.62 5.59
C ILE A 3 -1.59 5.48 6.49
N VAL A 4 -2.86 5.13 6.34
CA VAL A 4 -3.53 4.10 7.15
C VAL A 4 -3.89 2.92 6.28
N SER A 5 -3.55 1.71 6.69
CA SER A 5 -3.89 0.49 5.95
C SER A 5 -4.89 -0.36 6.69
N VAL A 6 -5.91 -0.84 6.00
CA VAL A 6 -6.88 -1.82 6.53
C VAL A 6 -6.49 -3.19 6.00
N ILE A 7 -6.08 -4.08 6.91
CA ILE A 7 -5.51 -5.39 6.59
C ILE A 7 -6.36 -6.50 7.23
N GLY A 8 -6.39 -7.67 6.60
CA GLY A 8 -6.87 -8.87 7.26
C GLY A 8 -6.65 -10.14 6.44
N PRO A 9 -6.87 -11.29 7.07
CA PRO A 9 -6.35 -12.57 6.58
C PRO A 9 -6.98 -13.07 5.29
N LYS A 10 -8.26 -12.75 5.06
CA LYS A 10 -9.05 -13.35 3.99
C LYS A 10 -10.03 -12.37 3.36
N GLY A 11 -10.58 -12.78 2.22
CA GLY A 11 -11.68 -12.10 1.56
C GLY A 11 -12.96 -12.22 2.40
N GLY A 12 -13.87 -11.26 2.25
CA GLY A 12 -15.20 -11.36 2.85
C GLY A 12 -15.29 -11.15 4.36
N ILE A 13 -14.24 -10.68 5.04
CA ILE A 13 -14.30 -10.29 6.48
C ILE A 13 -14.78 -8.84 6.71
N GLY A 14 -15.10 -8.11 5.64
CA GLY A 14 -15.58 -6.73 5.72
C GLY A 14 -14.50 -5.64 5.64
N LYS A 15 -13.27 -5.94 5.16
CA LYS A 15 -12.19 -4.94 4.98
C LYS A 15 -12.67 -3.72 4.20
N THR A 16 -13.09 -3.91 2.95
CA THR A 16 -13.57 -2.85 2.06
C THR A 16 -14.72 -2.04 2.68
N THR A 17 -15.71 -2.72 3.27
CA THR A 17 -16.80 -2.05 3.99
C THR A 17 -16.26 -1.16 5.11
N LEU A 18 -15.31 -1.63 5.91
CA LEU A 18 -14.68 -0.85 6.97
C LEU A 18 -13.82 0.28 6.41
N SER A 19 -13.04 0.04 5.35
CA SER A 19 -12.21 1.04 4.66
C SER A 19 -13.05 2.23 4.19
N ILE A 20 -14.16 1.96 3.49
CA ILE A 20 -15.11 2.99 3.02
C ILE A 20 -15.71 3.78 4.19
N ASN A 21 -16.26 3.09 5.19
CA ASN A 21 -16.95 3.76 6.28
C ASN A 21 -15.97 4.51 7.21
N THR A 22 -14.74 4.03 7.36
CA THR A 22 -13.67 4.72 8.10
C THR A 22 -13.25 5.97 7.36
N THR A 23 -13.12 5.91 6.04
CA THR A 23 -12.82 7.07 5.19
C THR A 23 -13.88 8.16 5.36
N ALA A 24 -15.16 7.79 5.31
CA ALA A 24 -16.27 8.73 5.52
C ALA A 24 -16.24 9.37 6.92
N ALA A 25 -16.01 8.56 7.97
CA ALA A 25 -15.92 9.05 9.34
C ALA A 25 -14.72 9.98 9.55
N LEU A 26 -13.55 9.62 9.01
CA LEU A 26 -12.34 10.43 9.07
C LEU A 26 -12.54 11.76 8.34
N THR A 27 -13.15 11.72 7.17
CA THR A 27 -13.49 12.92 6.39
C THR A 27 -14.37 13.87 7.19
N ARG A 28 -15.42 13.36 7.85
CA ARG A 28 -16.28 14.17 8.71
C ARG A 28 -15.51 14.76 9.90
N ALA A 29 -14.70 13.95 10.58
CA ALA A 29 -13.92 14.37 11.74
C ALA A 29 -12.91 15.48 11.38
N LEU A 30 -12.26 15.39 10.22
CA LEU A 30 -11.37 16.42 9.71
C LEU A 30 -12.11 17.72 9.36
N LYS A 31 -13.26 17.63 8.68
CA LYS A 31 -14.10 18.81 8.41
C LYS A 31 -14.52 19.53 9.70
N GLN A 32 -14.85 18.79 10.75
CA GLN A 32 -15.18 19.36 12.06
C GLN A 32 -14.00 20.05 12.74
N ARG A 33 -12.77 19.66 12.42
CA ARG A 33 -11.52 20.28 12.91
C ARG A 33 -11.05 21.45 12.03
N GLY A 34 -11.80 21.81 10.99
CA GLY A 34 -11.49 22.94 10.10
C GLY A 34 -10.59 22.60 8.91
N SER A 35 -10.31 21.32 8.64
CA SER A 35 -9.60 20.91 7.42
C SER A 35 -10.47 21.14 6.17
N SER A 36 -9.83 21.47 5.05
CA SER A 36 -10.50 21.63 3.75
C SER A 36 -11.10 20.33 3.20
N ASN A 37 -12.03 20.45 2.25
CA ASN A 37 -12.83 19.36 1.66
C ASN A 37 -12.04 18.26 0.90
N SER A 38 -10.71 18.36 0.83
CA SER A 38 -9.82 17.48 0.06
C SER A 38 -8.83 16.69 0.94
N GLY A 39 -9.14 16.50 2.23
CA GLY A 39 -8.19 15.91 3.19
C GLY A 39 -8.00 14.39 3.09
N VAL A 40 -8.92 13.63 2.49
CA VAL A 40 -8.88 12.16 2.55
C VAL A 40 -9.01 11.50 1.18
N CYS A 41 -8.14 10.51 0.91
CA CYS A 41 -8.23 9.63 -0.24
C CYS A 41 -8.32 8.16 0.20
N LEU A 42 -9.20 7.38 -0.43
CA LEU A 42 -9.28 5.93 -0.29
C LEU A 42 -8.71 5.25 -1.54
N ILE A 43 -7.75 4.36 -1.37
CA ILE A 43 -7.10 3.64 -2.46
C ILE A 43 -7.49 2.16 -2.43
N ASP A 44 -8.08 1.68 -3.51
CA ASP A 44 -8.43 0.26 -3.70
C ASP A 44 -7.23 -0.52 -4.25
N LEU A 45 -6.48 -1.17 -3.35
CA LEU A 45 -5.33 -1.98 -3.72
C LEU A 45 -5.69 -3.44 -4.03
N ASP A 46 -6.96 -3.82 -4.04
CA ASP A 46 -7.37 -5.15 -4.53
C ASP A 46 -7.35 -5.18 -6.07
N LEU A 47 -6.14 -5.24 -6.63
CA LEU A 47 -5.90 -5.26 -8.08
C LEU A 47 -6.52 -6.49 -8.79
N ARG A 48 -6.98 -7.50 -8.04
CA ARG A 48 -7.63 -8.71 -8.59
C ARG A 48 -9.12 -8.52 -8.73
N LEU A 49 -9.75 -7.99 -7.69
CA LEU A 49 -11.19 -7.84 -7.58
C LEU A 49 -11.47 -6.48 -6.95
N PRO A 50 -11.23 -5.37 -7.68
CA PRO A 50 -11.45 -4.06 -7.10
C PRO A 50 -12.97 -3.86 -6.96
N THR A 51 -13.39 -3.35 -5.80
CA THR A 51 -14.81 -3.32 -5.42
C THR A 51 -15.27 -1.95 -4.95
N ILE A 52 -14.37 -1.05 -4.56
CA ILE A 52 -14.74 0.24 -3.98
C ILE A 52 -15.54 1.09 -4.97
N SER A 53 -15.10 1.14 -6.23
CA SER A 53 -15.76 1.99 -7.24
C SER A 53 -17.22 1.57 -7.47
N SER A 54 -17.45 0.27 -7.60
CA SER A 54 -18.79 -0.31 -7.77
C SER A 54 -19.65 -0.18 -6.50
N LEU A 55 -19.06 -0.39 -5.31
CA LEU A 55 -19.77 -0.23 -4.04
C LEU A 55 -20.21 1.19 -3.75
N LEU A 56 -19.59 2.19 -4.36
CA LEU A 56 -19.91 3.61 -4.21
C LEU A 56 -20.63 4.20 -5.42
N ASP A 57 -20.98 3.36 -6.42
CA ASP A 57 -21.54 3.77 -7.71
C ASP A 57 -20.76 4.94 -8.34
N SER A 58 -19.43 4.82 -8.26
CA SER A 58 -18.51 5.83 -8.76
C SER A 58 -17.85 5.32 -10.04
N HIS A 59 -17.80 6.17 -11.07
CA HIS A 59 -17.25 5.83 -12.38
C HIS A 59 -15.95 6.62 -12.63
N PRO A 60 -14.81 6.16 -12.11
CA PRO A 60 -13.53 6.85 -12.29
C PRO A 60 -13.11 6.87 -13.77
N ARG A 61 -12.52 7.99 -14.22
CA ARG A 61 -12.08 8.17 -15.61
C ARG A 61 -10.93 7.27 -16.01
N LYS A 62 -9.97 7.07 -15.10
CA LYS A 62 -8.85 6.15 -15.24
C LYS A 62 -8.76 5.28 -13.99
N THR A 63 -8.36 4.05 -14.20
CA THR A 63 -8.21 3.03 -13.16
C THR A 63 -6.76 2.60 -13.03
N PHE A 64 -6.45 1.71 -12.09
CA PHE A 64 -5.11 1.10 -12.04
C PHE A 64 -4.76 0.29 -13.29
N PHE A 65 -5.75 -0.22 -14.03
CA PHE A 65 -5.48 -0.85 -15.33
C PHE A 65 -4.84 0.15 -16.30
N ASP A 66 -5.38 1.36 -16.39
CA ASP A 66 -4.86 2.42 -17.26
C ASP A 66 -3.49 2.92 -16.79
N LEU A 67 -3.30 2.97 -15.47
CA LEU A 67 -2.00 3.29 -14.87
C LEU A 67 -0.94 2.29 -15.30
N PHE A 68 -1.14 0.99 -15.07
CA PHE A 68 -0.16 -0.03 -15.43
C PHE A 68 0.12 -0.09 -16.94
N ASN A 69 -0.86 0.22 -17.78
CA ASN A 69 -0.62 0.39 -19.23
C ASN A 69 0.27 1.60 -19.53
N THR A 70 0.03 2.73 -18.87
CA THR A 70 0.85 3.95 -19.01
C THR A 70 2.28 3.69 -18.54
N LEU A 71 2.44 3.09 -17.36
CA LEU A 71 3.73 2.73 -16.79
C LEU A 71 4.52 1.79 -17.72
N ALA A 72 3.86 0.79 -18.29
CA ALA A 72 4.51 -0.20 -19.15
C ALA A 72 4.87 0.34 -20.53
N ASN A 73 3.94 1.02 -21.18
CA ASN A 73 4.07 1.35 -22.60
C ASN A 73 4.60 2.78 -22.84
N GLN A 74 4.68 3.62 -21.80
CA GLN A 74 5.19 4.99 -21.91
C GLN A 74 6.32 5.22 -20.92
N THR A 75 6.04 5.18 -19.61
CA THR A 75 7.00 5.58 -18.57
C THR A 75 8.29 4.75 -18.61
N TYR A 76 8.16 3.42 -18.58
CA TYR A 76 9.32 2.53 -18.60
C TYR A 76 10.11 2.62 -19.90
N GLN A 77 9.41 2.76 -21.04
CA GLN A 77 10.08 2.84 -22.34
C GLN A 77 10.97 4.09 -22.43
N VAL A 78 10.48 5.23 -21.92
CA VAL A 78 11.26 6.49 -21.88
C VAL A 78 12.40 6.41 -20.87
N ASP A 79 12.17 5.88 -19.67
CA ASP A 79 13.23 5.68 -18.66
C ASP A 79 14.35 4.76 -19.16
N PHE A 80 13.96 3.68 -19.85
CA PHE A 80 14.88 2.74 -20.47
C PHE A 80 15.74 3.45 -21.53
N LEU A 81 15.10 4.20 -22.44
CA LEU A 81 15.82 4.96 -23.47
C LEU A 81 16.74 6.02 -22.89
N ARG A 82 16.32 6.75 -21.85
CA ARG A 82 17.16 7.74 -21.15
C ARG A 82 18.39 7.08 -20.54
N SER A 83 18.19 5.95 -19.86
CA SER A 83 19.28 5.17 -19.25
C SER A 83 20.23 4.64 -20.32
N LEU A 84 19.68 4.11 -21.40
CA LEU A 84 20.46 3.59 -22.53
C LEU A 84 21.22 4.70 -23.24
N TYR A 85 20.64 5.87 -23.48
CA TYR A 85 21.33 7.02 -24.05
C TYR A 85 22.55 7.42 -23.22
N GLN A 86 22.43 7.43 -21.88
CA GLN A 86 23.56 7.68 -20.99
C GLN A 86 24.66 6.62 -21.14
N VAL A 87 24.27 5.33 -21.19
CA VAL A 87 25.20 4.21 -21.41
C VAL A 87 25.94 4.36 -22.73
N LEU A 88 25.21 4.52 -23.83
CA LEU A 88 25.76 4.56 -25.18
C LEU A 88 26.70 5.75 -25.37
N THR A 89 26.32 6.93 -24.85
CA THR A 89 27.18 8.13 -24.88
C THR A 89 28.51 7.87 -24.19
N ARG A 90 28.51 7.12 -23.08
CA ARG A 90 29.74 6.80 -22.32
C ARG A 90 30.56 5.70 -22.99
N PHE A 91 29.92 4.72 -23.59
CA PHE A 91 30.62 3.69 -24.35
C PHE A 91 31.29 4.28 -25.59
N GLN A 92 30.62 5.19 -26.29
CA GLN A 92 31.18 5.86 -27.45
C GLN A 92 32.39 6.73 -27.06
N ALA A 93 32.26 7.56 -26.01
CA ALA A 93 33.39 8.31 -25.46
C ALA A 93 34.58 7.42 -25.04
N HIS A 94 34.32 6.20 -24.54
CA HIS A 94 35.38 5.23 -24.25
C HIS A 94 36.11 4.74 -25.50
N LEU A 95 35.37 4.43 -26.56
CA LEU A 95 35.96 4.00 -27.84
C LEU A 95 36.73 5.13 -28.53
N ASP A 96 36.34 6.38 -28.30
CA ASP A 96 37.02 7.58 -28.80
C ASP A 96 38.24 7.96 -27.93
N GLY A 97 38.49 7.26 -26.81
CA GLY A 97 39.62 7.51 -25.91
C GLY A 97 39.40 8.65 -24.90
N GLU A 98 38.15 9.10 -24.72
CA GLU A 98 37.76 10.24 -23.88
C GLU A 98 37.04 9.83 -22.57
N ALA A 99 37.22 8.59 -22.11
CA ALA A 99 36.48 8.05 -20.96
C ALA A 99 36.98 8.50 -19.58
N ASP A 100 36.02 8.84 -18.72
CA ASP A 100 36.15 8.83 -17.26
C ASP A 100 35.85 7.41 -16.75
N GLU A 101 36.86 6.75 -16.16
CA GLU A 101 36.78 5.34 -15.71
C GLU A 101 35.65 5.09 -14.70
N GLU A 102 35.43 6.00 -13.75
CA GLU A 102 34.41 5.83 -12.70
C GLU A 102 33.01 5.95 -13.28
N ARG A 103 32.80 6.90 -14.19
CA ARG A 103 31.52 7.05 -14.91
C ARG A 103 31.27 5.91 -15.90
N LEU A 104 32.32 5.42 -16.55
CA LEU A 104 32.24 4.28 -17.45
C LEU A 104 31.86 3.00 -16.70
N ALA A 105 32.49 2.73 -15.55
CA ALA A 105 32.16 1.58 -14.70
C ALA A 105 30.70 1.61 -14.24
N ARG A 106 30.18 2.78 -13.83
CA ARG A 106 28.76 2.95 -13.49
C ARG A 106 27.83 2.67 -14.68
N SER A 107 28.17 3.22 -15.85
CA SER A 107 27.39 3.01 -17.08
C SER A 107 27.41 1.56 -17.53
N PHE A 108 28.53 0.86 -17.35
CA PHE A 108 28.65 -0.57 -17.60
C PHE A 108 27.77 -1.39 -16.65
N GLY A 109 27.77 -1.07 -15.36
CA GLY A 109 26.86 -1.68 -14.39
C GLY A 109 25.39 -1.50 -14.79
N LEU A 110 25.00 -0.28 -15.17
CA LEU A 110 23.66 0.04 -15.66
C LEU A 110 23.31 -0.74 -16.93
N TYR A 111 24.23 -0.79 -17.91
CA TYR A 111 24.04 -1.58 -19.13
C TYR A 111 23.72 -3.05 -18.82
N LYS A 112 24.42 -3.65 -17.84
CA LYS A 112 24.22 -5.04 -17.46
C LYS A 112 22.91 -5.26 -16.71
N SER A 113 22.42 -4.28 -15.96
CA SER A 113 21.19 -4.40 -15.16
C SER A 113 19.90 -4.02 -15.91
N LEU A 114 19.99 -3.29 -17.03
CA LEU A 114 18.83 -2.89 -17.82
C LEU A 114 17.99 -4.11 -18.25
N ASN A 115 16.70 -4.14 -17.93
CA ASN A 115 15.82 -5.24 -18.29
C ASN A 115 15.26 -5.05 -19.71
N ALA A 116 15.98 -5.57 -20.70
CA ALA A 116 15.64 -5.49 -22.12
C ALA A 116 14.35 -6.26 -22.47
N ASP A 117 13.98 -7.29 -21.70
CA ASP A 117 12.79 -8.10 -21.96
C ASP A 117 11.47 -7.31 -21.80
N LEU A 118 11.51 -6.19 -21.08
CA LEU A 118 10.37 -5.30 -20.87
C LEU A 118 10.31 -4.14 -21.87
N PHE A 119 11.34 -3.98 -22.72
CA PHE A 119 11.44 -2.91 -23.70
C PHE A 119 10.82 -3.31 -25.04
N HIS A 120 10.06 -2.40 -25.65
CA HIS A 120 9.36 -2.66 -26.91
C HIS A 120 10.22 -2.24 -28.12
N PHE A 121 11.24 -3.03 -28.47
CA PHE A 121 12.15 -2.71 -29.58
C PHE A 121 11.44 -2.31 -30.87
N SER A 122 10.39 -3.04 -31.27
CA SER A 122 9.67 -2.82 -32.53
C SER A 122 8.97 -1.45 -32.64
N GLU A 123 8.83 -0.70 -31.55
CA GLU A 123 8.20 0.63 -31.56
C GLU A 123 9.19 1.77 -31.92
N PHE A 124 10.45 1.44 -32.18
CA PHE A 124 11.54 2.39 -32.40
C PHE A 124 12.32 2.09 -33.67
N GLU A 125 12.72 3.13 -34.40
CA GLU A 125 13.45 3.02 -35.68
C GLU A 125 14.78 2.27 -35.56
N PHE A 126 15.47 2.41 -34.42
CA PHE A 126 16.72 1.74 -34.05
C PHE A 126 16.46 0.48 -33.22
N GLY A 127 15.21 0.01 -33.17
CA GLY A 127 14.79 -1.16 -32.41
C GLY A 127 15.64 -2.40 -32.68
N ASP A 128 15.88 -2.70 -33.95
CA ASP A 128 16.69 -3.86 -34.36
C ASP A 128 18.15 -3.73 -33.90
N LEU A 129 18.73 -2.52 -34.01
CA LEU A 129 20.10 -2.25 -33.53
C LEU A 129 20.22 -2.40 -32.01
N LEU A 130 19.24 -1.92 -31.26
CA LEU A 130 19.23 -2.09 -29.82
C LEU A 130 18.98 -3.53 -29.42
N HIS A 131 18.14 -4.26 -30.15
CA HIS A 131 17.94 -5.67 -29.91
C HIS A 131 19.25 -6.44 -30.14
N GLU A 132 19.96 -6.16 -31.23
CA GLU A 132 21.29 -6.72 -31.52
C GLU A 132 22.30 -6.37 -30.42
N LEU A 133 22.31 -5.11 -29.94
CA LEU A 133 23.13 -4.66 -28.82
C LEU A 133 22.93 -5.57 -27.59
N PHE A 134 21.66 -5.84 -27.24
CA PHE A 134 21.35 -6.66 -26.07
C PHE A 134 21.55 -8.16 -26.28
N LEU A 135 21.46 -8.67 -27.51
CA LEU A 135 21.87 -10.04 -27.82
C LEU A 135 23.36 -10.25 -27.54
N LEU A 136 24.20 -9.26 -27.89
CA LEU A 136 25.64 -9.30 -27.62
C LEU A 136 26.01 -9.02 -26.16
N ARG A 137 25.07 -8.58 -25.31
CA ARG A 137 25.33 -8.31 -23.88
C ARG A 137 25.97 -9.51 -23.16
N GLY A 138 25.61 -10.72 -23.56
CA GLY A 138 26.17 -11.96 -23.02
C GLY A 138 27.67 -12.10 -23.23
N GLU A 139 28.22 -11.47 -24.27
CA GLU A 139 29.64 -11.56 -24.66
C GLU A 139 30.49 -10.41 -24.08
N VAL A 140 29.85 -9.44 -23.43
CA VAL A 140 30.50 -8.26 -22.85
C VAL A 140 30.64 -8.43 -21.34
N HIS A 141 31.75 -8.98 -20.87
CA HIS A 141 31.97 -9.31 -19.45
C HIS A 141 32.75 -8.24 -18.68
N SER A 142 33.51 -7.41 -19.40
CA SER A 142 34.39 -6.38 -18.86
C SER A 142 34.29 -5.08 -19.64
N LEU A 143 34.91 -4.00 -19.13
CA LEU A 143 34.98 -2.72 -19.84
C LEU A 143 35.71 -2.84 -21.20
N GLN A 144 36.72 -3.71 -21.29
CA GLN A 144 37.46 -3.93 -22.54
C GLN A 144 36.58 -4.54 -23.64
N ASP A 145 35.59 -5.34 -23.24
CA ASP A 145 34.66 -5.97 -24.19
C ASP A 145 33.70 -4.98 -24.85
N ILE A 146 33.64 -3.71 -24.40
CA ILE A 146 32.83 -2.66 -25.05
C ILE A 146 33.25 -2.49 -26.53
N GLN A 147 34.52 -2.78 -26.86
CA GLN A 147 35.02 -2.77 -28.24
C GLN A 147 34.24 -3.72 -29.18
N LYS A 148 33.67 -4.80 -28.65
CA LYS A 148 32.82 -5.73 -29.42
C LYS A 148 31.52 -5.07 -29.90
N LEU A 149 31.09 -3.99 -29.25
CA LEU A 149 29.88 -3.24 -29.59
C LEU A 149 30.14 -2.09 -30.57
N ASP A 150 31.41 -1.81 -30.93
CA ASP A 150 31.81 -0.65 -31.74
C ASP A 150 31.02 -0.54 -33.06
N PHE A 151 30.80 -1.66 -33.73
CA PHE A 151 30.06 -1.69 -35.00
C PHE A 151 28.59 -1.28 -34.84
N ILE A 152 27.96 -1.58 -33.69
CA ILE A 152 26.58 -1.17 -33.39
C ILE A 152 26.57 0.30 -32.97
N LEU A 153 27.50 0.69 -32.09
CA LEU A 153 27.59 2.05 -31.56
C LEU A 153 27.81 3.08 -32.67
N LYS A 154 28.62 2.77 -33.69
CA LYS A 154 28.81 3.63 -34.88
C LYS A 154 27.56 3.79 -35.75
N ARG A 155 26.63 2.84 -35.70
CA ARG A 155 25.36 2.86 -36.46
C ARG A 155 24.23 3.54 -35.68
N LEU A 156 24.38 3.71 -34.36
CA LEU A 156 23.42 4.41 -33.53
C LEU A 156 23.67 5.91 -33.57
N ASP A 157 22.73 6.66 -34.15
CA ASP A 157 22.78 8.12 -34.14
C ASP A 157 22.31 8.64 -32.76
N SER A 158 23.24 9.23 -32.02
CA SER A 158 22.99 9.77 -30.69
C SER A 158 22.07 11.00 -30.69
N ALA A 159 22.06 11.80 -31.77
CA ALA A 159 21.16 12.94 -31.90
C ALA A 159 19.72 12.48 -32.11
N VAL A 160 19.53 11.44 -32.92
CA VAL A 160 18.24 10.78 -33.14
C VAL A 160 17.72 10.18 -31.82
N LEU A 161 18.55 9.40 -31.11
CA LEU A 161 18.19 8.82 -29.81
C LEU A 161 17.78 9.90 -28.79
N ARG A 162 18.56 10.99 -28.69
CA ARG A 162 18.27 12.12 -27.81
C ARG A 162 16.95 12.82 -28.18
N SER A 163 16.71 13.07 -29.45
CA SER A 163 15.48 13.70 -29.94
C SER A 163 14.24 12.88 -29.56
N MET A 164 14.34 11.55 -29.62
CA MET A 164 13.22 10.68 -29.24
C MET A 164 12.97 10.61 -27.75
N VAL A 165 14.02 10.61 -26.92
CA VAL A 165 13.87 10.73 -25.47
C VAL A 165 13.11 12.01 -25.16
N HIS A 166 13.56 13.16 -25.68
CA HIS A 166 12.90 14.44 -25.44
C HIS A 166 11.46 14.50 -25.96
N ALA A 167 11.18 13.96 -27.15
CA ALA A 167 9.85 13.99 -27.74
C ALA A 167 8.80 13.21 -26.93
N ARG A 168 9.22 12.17 -26.19
CA ARG A 168 8.33 11.34 -25.39
C ARG A 168 8.34 11.69 -23.89
N GLU A 169 9.25 12.55 -23.43
CA GLU A 169 9.50 12.81 -22.01
C GLU A 169 8.31 13.49 -21.31
N ALA A 170 7.76 14.55 -21.90
CA ALA A 170 6.74 15.41 -21.29
C ALA A 170 5.46 14.65 -20.90
N ASP A 171 5.05 13.67 -21.72
CA ASP A 171 3.81 12.91 -21.54
C ASP A 171 4.03 11.48 -21.03
N SER A 172 5.29 11.13 -20.67
CA SER A 172 5.63 9.76 -20.28
C SER A 172 5.16 9.37 -18.88
N ARG A 173 4.93 10.35 -18.00
CA ARG A 173 4.63 10.13 -16.58
C ARG A 173 3.13 10.34 -16.34
N PRO A 174 2.43 9.40 -15.69
CA PRO A 174 1.03 9.59 -15.34
C PRO A 174 0.87 10.74 -14.34
N SER A 175 -0.10 11.61 -14.57
CA SER A 175 -0.50 12.65 -13.60
C SER A 175 -1.51 12.08 -12.62
N ALA A 176 -1.26 12.19 -11.32
CA ALA A 176 -2.18 11.71 -10.28
C ALA A 176 -3.60 12.32 -10.38
N ASP A 177 -3.75 13.56 -10.88
CA ASP A 177 -5.05 14.21 -11.07
C ASP A 177 -5.99 13.43 -11.99
N GLU A 178 -5.44 12.68 -12.95
CA GLU A 178 -6.24 11.92 -13.92
C GLU A 178 -6.88 10.66 -13.31
N TYR A 179 -6.35 10.19 -12.18
CA TYR A 179 -6.75 8.96 -11.50
C TYR A 179 -7.51 9.23 -10.19
N ILE A 180 -7.40 10.44 -9.64
CA ILE A 180 -8.12 10.88 -8.46
C ILE A 180 -9.57 11.19 -8.84
N ASN A 181 -10.51 10.45 -8.25
CA ASN A 181 -11.93 10.68 -8.44
C ASN A 181 -12.58 11.18 -7.13
N TYR A 182 -13.03 12.43 -7.12
CA TYR A 182 -13.72 13.00 -5.97
C TYR A 182 -15.19 12.60 -5.96
N ILE A 183 -15.68 12.07 -4.83
CA ILE A 183 -17.09 11.73 -4.67
C ILE A 183 -17.76 12.79 -3.80
N GLU A 184 -18.52 13.69 -4.43
CA GLU A 184 -19.14 14.85 -3.77
C GLU A 184 -20.08 14.43 -2.64
N GLU A 185 -20.88 13.36 -2.84
CA GLU A 185 -21.82 12.85 -1.82
C GLU A 185 -21.12 12.52 -0.50
N TYR A 186 -19.92 11.93 -0.56
CA TYR A 186 -19.20 11.47 0.62
C TYR A 186 -18.07 12.41 1.06
N GLY A 187 -17.68 13.34 0.18
CA GLY A 187 -16.72 14.39 0.45
C GLY A 187 -15.26 13.94 0.52
N PHE A 188 -14.93 12.76 -0.02
CA PHE A 188 -13.56 12.22 -0.11
C PHE A 188 -13.24 11.77 -1.53
N SER A 189 -11.95 11.57 -1.81
CA SER A 189 -11.48 11.06 -3.10
C SER A 189 -11.25 9.55 -3.06
N ILE A 190 -11.35 8.91 -4.21
CA ILE A 190 -10.93 7.53 -4.41
C ILE A 190 -9.90 7.41 -5.54
N ILE A 191 -9.05 6.39 -5.44
CA ILE A 191 -8.25 5.89 -6.56
C ILE A 191 -8.47 4.38 -6.65
N GLY A 192 -8.69 3.89 -7.86
CA GLY A 192 -9.05 2.49 -8.10
C GLY A 192 -10.07 2.43 -9.22
N GLY A 193 -10.62 1.25 -9.48
CA GLY A 193 -11.60 1.10 -10.56
C GLY A 193 -12.42 -0.16 -10.47
N GLU A 194 -13.16 -0.44 -11.54
CA GLU A 194 -13.97 -1.66 -11.67
C GLU A 194 -13.24 -2.77 -12.45
N VAL A 195 -12.11 -2.43 -13.08
CA VAL A 195 -11.40 -3.32 -14.01
C VAL A 195 -10.30 -4.09 -13.28
N PRO A 196 -10.39 -5.43 -13.20
CA PRO A 196 -9.31 -6.26 -12.71
C PRO A 196 -8.03 -6.06 -13.50
N VAL A 197 -6.94 -5.65 -12.85
CA VAL A 197 -5.64 -5.55 -13.51
C VAL A 197 -5.04 -6.94 -13.71
N LEU A 198 -5.27 -7.84 -12.75
CA LEU A 198 -4.73 -9.21 -12.75
C LEU A 198 -5.56 -10.20 -13.58
N GLY A 199 -6.59 -9.75 -14.31
CA GLY A 199 -7.39 -10.60 -15.20
C GLY A 199 -6.63 -11.13 -16.42
N LYS A 200 -5.68 -10.34 -16.97
CA LYS A 200 -4.90 -10.69 -18.16
C LYS A 200 -3.52 -11.25 -17.78
N ARG A 201 -3.13 -12.42 -18.34
CA ARG A 201 -1.84 -13.09 -18.04
C ARG A 201 -0.62 -12.17 -18.22
N VAL A 202 -0.62 -11.35 -19.27
CA VAL A 202 0.46 -10.38 -19.55
C VAL A 202 0.56 -9.32 -18.44
N HIS A 203 -0.58 -8.83 -17.95
CA HIS A 203 -0.61 -7.79 -16.91
C HIS A 203 -0.20 -8.35 -15.55
N ARG A 204 -0.56 -9.61 -15.25
CA ARG A 204 -0.06 -10.32 -14.06
C ARG A 204 1.45 -10.43 -14.06
N ARG A 205 2.07 -10.74 -15.21
CA ARG A 205 3.53 -10.77 -15.31
C ARG A 205 4.10 -9.39 -15.00
N ARG A 206 3.60 -8.35 -15.67
CA ARG A 206 4.05 -6.96 -15.50
C ARG A 206 3.93 -6.45 -14.05
N ILE A 207 2.79 -6.62 -13.38
CA ILE A 207 2.64 -6.13 -11.98
C ILE A 207 3.68 -6.75 -11.03
N ASN A 208 4.13 -7.98 -11.28
CA ASN A 208 5.11 -8.62 -10.42
C ASN A 208 6.56 -8.30 -10.81
N GLU A 209 6.80 -7.53 -11.88
CA GLU A 209 8.16 -7.09 -12.23
C GLU A 209 8.58 -5.95 -11.30
N PRO A 210 9.75 -6.04 -10.62
CA PRO A 210 10.22 -5.02 -9.68
C PRO A 210 10.25 -3.61 -10.26
N ALA A 211 10.60 -3.46 -11.55
CA ALA A 211 10.64 -2.18 -12.23
C ALA A 211 9.27 -1.48 -12.28
N PHE A 212 8.18 -2.24 -12.51
CA PHE A 212 6.83 -1.67 -12.54
C PHE A 212 6.29 -1.39 -11.14
N LEU A 213 6.68 -2.18 -10.14
CA LEU A 213 6.35 -1.90 -8.74
C LEU A 213 7.01 -0.60 -8.26
N LEU A 214 8.27 -0.33 -8.63
CA LEU A 214 8.95 0.94 -8.33
C LEU A 214 8.18 2.14 -8.90
N LEU A 215 7.81 2.06 -10.18
CA LEU A 215 7.06 3.12 -10.85
C LEU A 215 5.65 3.30 -10.26
N PHE A 216 5.01 2.20 -9.85
CA PHE A 216 3.72 2.23 -9.17
C PHE A 216 3.83 2.92 -7.79
N LEU A 217 4.87 2.60 -7.02
CA LEU A 217 5.14 3.27 -5.74
C LEU A 217 5.47 4.75 -5.93
N GLU A 218 6.22 5.11 -6.97
CA GLU A 218 6.48 6.51 -7.32
C GLU A 218 5.17 7.28 -7.54
N PHE A 219 4.25 6.70 -8.32
CA PHE A 219 2.91 7.25 -8.52
C PHE A 219 2.14 7.38 -7.21
N LEU A 220 2.09 6.33 -6.38
CA LEU A 220 1.37 6.37 -5.10
C LEU A 220 1.93 7.43 -4.15
N ASN A 221 3.24 7.67 -4.15
CA ASN A 221 3.83 8.74 -3.35
C ASN A 221 3.31 10.12 -3.78
N GLN A 222 3.16 10.37 -5.08
CA GLN A 222 2.55 11.62 -5.57
C GLN A 222 1.11 11.78 -5.09
N VAL A 223 0.38 10.68 -4.95
CA VAL A 223 -0.97 10.69 -4.38
C VAL A 223 -0.91 11.02 -2.89
N PHE A 224 -0.06 10.32 -2.12
CA PHE A 224 0.03 10.52 -0.67
C PHE A 224 0.32 11.98 -0.31
N ASP A 225 1.24 12.61 -1.03
CA ASP A 225 1.64 14.02 -0.80
C ASP A 225 0.49 15.03 -1.03
N ARG A 226 -0.61 14.64 -1.67
CA ARG A 226 -1.78 15.51 -1.95
C ARG A 226 -2.86 15.47 -0.88
N PHE A 227 -2.84 14.51 0.03
CA PHE A 227 -3.91 14.29 1.01
C PHE A 227 -3.39 14.38 2.44
N GLU A 228 -4.24 14.87 3.35
CA GLU A 228 -3.95 14.86 4.78
C GLU A 228 -3.90 13.43 5.32
N TYR A 229 -4.80 12.58 4.83
CA TYR A 229 -4.85 11.15 5.11
C TYR A 229 -5.12 10.33 3.85
N THR A 230 -4.45 9.19 3.74
CA THR A 230 -4.75 8.18 2.74
C THR A 230 -5.09 6.86 3.41
N LEU A 231 -6.23 6.28 3.06
CA LEU A 231 -6.62 4.93 3.49
C LEU A 231 -6.34 3.93 2.37
N LEU A 232 -5.70 2.82 2.72
CA LEU A 232 -5.38 1.73 1.81
C LEU A 232 -6.29 0.55 2.11
N ASP A 233 -7.15 0.19 1.15
CA ASP A 233 -7.91 -1.07 1.19
C ASP A 233 -7.08 -2.17 0.55
N THR A 234 -6.54 -3.08 1.37
CA THR A 234 -5.60 -4.10 0.90
C THR A 234 -6.31 -5.40 0.48
N PRO A 235 -5.74 -6.15 -0.49
CA PRO A 235 -6.27 -7.46 -0.85
C PRO A 235 -6.18 -8.45 0.32
N ALA A 236 -6.95 -9.54 0.21
CA ALA A 236 -6.85 -10.65 1.16
C ALA A 236 -5.42 -11.21 1.25
N GLY A 237 -4.98 -11.53 2.46
CA GLY A 237 -3.64 -12.09 2.70
C GLY A 237 -2.54 -11.04 2.81
N GLY A 238 -2.86 -9.74 2.69
CA GLY A 238 -2.16 -8.59 3.28
C GLY A 238 -0.71 -8.28 2.87
N VAL A 239 0.06 -9.21 2.30
CA VAL A 239 1.54 -9.11 2.35
C VAL A 239 2.23 -9.36 1.00
N ASN A 240 1.73 -10.25 0.14
CA ASN A 240 2.59 -10.81 -0.92
C ASN A 240 2.80 -9.98 -2.19
N HIS A 241 1.95 -9.00 -2.50
CA HIS A 241 2.06 -8.24 -3.77
C HIS A 241 2.48 -6.78 -3.59
N LEU A 242 2.46 -6.28 -2.35
CA LEU A 242 2.74 -4.89 -2.01
C LEU A 242 3.46 -4.81 -0.66
N SER A 243 4.35 -5.77 -0.35
CA SER A 243 5.15 -5.78 0.88
C SER A 243 5.85 -4.45 1.10
N SER A 244 6.37 -3.84 0.05
CA SER A 244 7.02 -2.52 0.12
C SER A 244 6.07 -1.36 0.44
N LEU A 245 4.75 -1.50 0.25
CA LEU A 245 3.79 -0.53 0.78
C LEU A 245 3.68 -0.59 2.31
N MET A 246 4.01 -1.73 2.94
CA MET A 246 4.02 -1.85 4.40
C MET A 246 4.98 -0.85 5.03
N ASN A 247 6.05 -0.50 4.31
CA ASN A 247 7.06 0.42 4.80
C ASN A 247 6.58 1.88 4.80
N VAL A 248 5.73 2.30 3.84
CA VAL A 248 5.13 3.66 3.82
C VAL A 248 3.95 3.83 4.80
N ILE A 249 3.40 2.76 5.36
CA ILE A 249 2.21 2.82 6.23
C ILE A 249 2.57 3.35 7.63
N ASP A 250 1.89 4.40 8.08
CA ASP A 250 2.03 4.96 9.43
C ASP A 250 1.25 4.15 10.48
N GLN A 251 0.05 3.70 10.11
CA GLN A 251 -0.85 2.96 10.99
C GLN A 251 -1.50 1.79 10.27
N VAL A 252 -1.50 0.63 10.92
CA VAL A 252 -2.16 -0.58 10.40
C VAL A 252 -3.41 -0.86 11.24
N LEU A 253 -4.52 -1.16 10.57
CA LEU A 253 -5.78 -1.58 11.18
C LEU A 253 -6.07 -3.03 10.76
N PHE A 254 -5.78 -3.97 11.65
CA PHE A 254 -6.11 -5.39 11.46
C PHE A 254 -7.58 -5.64 11.77
N VAL A 255 -8.31 -6.11 10.77
CA VAL A 255 -9.70 -6.54 10.90
C VAL A 255 -9.72 -7.95 11.48
N PHE A 256 -10.14 -8.07 12.74
CA PHE A 256 -10.35 -9.34 13.43
C PHE A 256 -11.79 -9.81 13.23
N ASP A 257 -11.97 -10.89 12.46
CA ASP A 257 -13.30 -11.48 12.21
C ASP A 257 -13.68 -12.41 13.37
N LEU A 258 -14.64 -11.96 14.19
CA LEU A 258 -15.11 -12.68 15.37
C LEU A 258 -16.23 -13.70 15.06
N SER A 259 -16.54 -13.93 13.78
CA SER A 259 -17.66 -14.83 13.40
C SER A 259 -17.46 -16.29 13.78
N ASN A 260 -16.23 -16.76 13.95
CA ASN A 260 -15.90 -18.09 14.45
C ASN A 260 -14.41 -18.21 14.81
N SER A 261 -14.06 -19.29 15.52
CA SER A 261 -12.69 -19.59 15.96
C SER A 261 -11.66 -19.68 14.83
N ILE A 262 -12.03 -20.21 13.66
CA ILE A 262 -11.13 -20.31 12.50
C ILE A 262 -10.82 -18.91 11.96
N ALA A 263 -11.83 -18.04 11.91
CA ALA A 263 -11.66 -16.66 11.46
C ALA A 263 -10.80 -15.82 12.43
N VAL A 264 -10.96 -16.05 13.73
CA VAL A 264 -10.10 -15.45 14.77
C VAL A 264 -8.66 -15.90 14.58
N ASN A 265 -8.41 -17.21 14.45
CA ASN A 265 -7.04 -17.73 14.27
C ASN A 265 -6.40 -17.17 13.00
N GLY A 266 -7.11 -17.13 11.88
CA GLY A 266 -6.60 -16.49 10.67
C GLY A 266 -6.26 -15.01 10.89
N SER A 267 -7.03 -14.28 11.70
CA SER A 267 -6.74 -12.87 12.00
C SER A 267 -5.47 -12.70 12.83
N ILE A 268 -5.21 -13.65 13.74
CA ILE A 268 -3.96 -13.73 14.50
C ILE A 268 -2.79 -14.05 13.56
N ASP A 269 -2.94 -15.02 12.65
CA ASP A 269 -1.89 -15.37 11.67
C ASP A 269 -1.52 -14.16 10.79
N ALA A 270 -2.50 -13.36 10.35
CA ALA A 270 -2.23 -12.15 9.57
C ALA A 270 -1.47 -11.08 10.35
N LEU A 271 -1.78 -10.91 11.65
CA LEU A 271 -1.01 -10.02 12.52
C LEU A 271 0.43 -10.53 12.69
N HIS A 272 0.60 -11.84 12.89
CA HIS A 272 1.91 -12.47 13.02
C HIS A 272 2.75 -12.32 11.75
N SER A 273 2.21 -12.63 10.56
CA SER A 273 2.94 -12.45 9.30
C SER A 273 3.37 -10.99 9.08
N PHE A 274 2.57 -10.02 9.55
CA PHE A 274 2.97 -8.62 9.49
C PHE A 274 4.12 -8.31 10.45
N ILE A 275 4.06 -8.84 11.67
CA ILE A 275 5.14 -8.71 12.66
C ILE A 275 6.44 -9.31 12.11
N ASP A 276 6.40 -10.53 11.56
CA ASP A 276 7.57 -11.19 10.99
C ASP A 276 8.19 -10.38 9.85
N TYR A 277 7.37 -9.96 8.87
CA TYR A 277 7.86 -9.11 7.78
C TYR A 277 8.56 -7.84 8.31
N TYR A 278 7.96 -7.22 9.32
CA TYR A 278 8.46 -5.96 9.87
C TYR A 278 9.78 -6.17 10.65
N GLU A 279 9.92 -7.28 11.37
CA GLU A 279 11.15 -7.67 12.06
C GLU A 279 12.26 -8.01 11.06
N ASP A 280 11.96 -8.82 10.05
CA ASP A 280 12.89 -9.20 8.98
C ASP A 280 13.39 -7.95 8.24
N PHE A 281 12.48 -7.04 7.86
CA PHE A 281 12.86 -5.77 7.23
C PHE A 281 13.84 -4.97 8.10
N CYS A 282 13.60 -4.88 9.40
CA CYS A 282 14.47 -4.12 10.30
C CYS A 282 15.85 -4.78 10.47
N ALA A 283 15.87 -6.11 10.60
CA ALA A 283 17.11 -6.87 10.68
C ALA A 283 17.94 -6.72 9.40
N ASP A 284 17.30 -6.84 8.24
CA ASP A 284 17.95 -6.67 6.94
C ASP A 284 18.41 -5.23 6.70
N TYR A 285 17.66 -4.23 7.16
CA TYR A 285 18.08 -2.82 7.11
C TYR A 285 19.37 -2.61 7.91
N GLN A 286 19.41 -3.07 9.15
CA GLN A 286 20.57 -2.93 10.04
C GLN A 286 21.79 -3.72 9.53
N ALA A 287 21.57 -4.85 8.86
CA ALA A 287 22.62 -5.65 8.24
C ALA A 287 23.11 -5.11 6.89
N GLY A 288 22.47 -4.08 6.33
CA GLY A 288 22.72 -3.62 4.97
C GLY A 288 22.35 -4.65 3.89
N ALA A 289 21.46 -5.58 4.23
CA ALA A 289 21.04 -6.72 3.41
C ALA A 289 19.74 -6.47 2.62
N LEU A 290 19.09 -5.31 2.81
CA LEU A 290 17.90 -4.97 2.02
C LEU A 290 18.20 -5.01 0.52
N THR A 291 17.24 -5.53 -0.23
CA THR A 291 17.30 -5.61 -1.69
C THR A 291 16.03 -5.04 -2.32
N GLY A 292 16.11 -4.76 -3.62
CA GLY A 292 14.96 -4.32 -4.41
C GLY A 292 14.28 -3.07 -3.85
N LEU A 293 12.95 -3.11 -3.81
CA LEU A 293 12.08 -2.01 -3.39
C LEU A 293 12.34 -1.54 -1.95
N ASP A 294 12.63 -2.48 -1.07
CA ASP A 294 12.78 -2.21 0.36
C ASP A 294 14.06 -1.39 0.61
N ARG A 295 15.14 -1.70 -0.14
CA ARG A 295 16.37 -0.89 -0.15
C ARG A 295 16.14 0.51 -0.70
N GLU A 296 15.44 0.64 -1.82
CA GLU A 296 15.18 1.94 -2.45
C GLU A 296 14.32 2.82 -1.54
N PHE A 297 13.29 2.24 -0.93
CA PHE A 297 12.45 2.93 0.04
C PHE A 297 13.26 3.41 1.25
N ALA A 298 14.01 2.51 1.89
CA ALA A 298 14.83 2.87 3.05
C ALA A 298 15.86 3.95 2.70
N SER A 299 16.54 3.83 1.56
CA SER A 299 17.51 4.83 1.09
C SER A 299 16.86 6.21 0.93
N ARG A 300 15.68 6.28 0.32
CA ARG A 300 14.94 7.54 0.15
C ARG A 300 14.52 8.14 1.48
N MET A 301 14.00 7.34 2.40
CA MET A 301 13.56 7.81 3.71
C MET A 301 14.74 8.30 4.56
N THR A 302 15.86 7.57 4.54
CA THR A 302 17.09 7.98 5.23
C THR A 302 17.62 9.31 4.71
N VAL A 303 17.56 9.57 3.39
CA VAL A 303 17.94 10.88 2.83
C VAL A 303 16.98 11.99 3.25
N LYS A 304 15.67 11.69 3.33
CA LYS A 304 14.63 12.69 3.63
C LYS A 304 14.57 13.07 5.10
N GLU A 305 14.70 12.10 6.00
CA GLU A 305 14.35 12.25 7.43
C GLU A 305 15.53 11.93 8.37
N GLY A 306 16.62 11.36 7.84
CA GLY A 306 17.76 10.87 8.60
C GLY A 306 17.58 9.42 9.07
N GLU A 307 18.69 8.70 9.21
CA GLU A 307 18.72 7.27 9.56
C GLU A 307 18.09 6.96 10.92
N GLU A 308 18.43 7.76 11.95
CA GLU A 308 17.91 7.58 13.31
C GLU A 308 16.38 7.78 13.35
N THR A 309 15.89 8.84 12.71
CA THR A 309 14.46 9.14 12.61
C THR A 309 13.71 8.05 11.86
N PHE A 310 14.27 7.58 10.74
CA PHE A 310 13.69 6.50 9.95
C PHE A 310 13.56 5.22 10.77
N LEU A 311 14.64 4.77 11.42
CA LEU A 311 14.63 3.55 12.23
C LEU A 311 13.64 3.67 13.40
N ALA A 312 13.61 4.82 14.08
CA ALA A 312 12.67 5.07 15.17
C ALA A 312 11.21 5.05 14.68
N SER A 313 10.93 5.63 13.52
CA SER A 313 9.58 5.63 12.91
C SER A 313 9.10 4.22 12.60
N MET A 314 10.00 3.39 12.07
CA MET A 314 9.72 1.99 11.81
C MET A 314 9.37 1.30 13.13
N GLN A 315 10.25 1.39 14.14
CA GLN A 315 10.08 0.67 15.43
C GLN A 315 8.82 1.12 16.17
N ALA A 316 8.40 2.36 15.97
CA ALA A 316 7.20 2.93 16.56
C ALA A 316 5.91 2.62 15.80
N LYS A 317 5.94 1.84 14.69
CA LYS A 317 4.73 1.46 13.94
C LYS A 317 3.64 0.94 14.86
N LYS A 318 2.43 1.47 14.67
CA LYS A 318 1.27 1.20 15.51
C LYS A 318 0.37 0.15 14.87
N PHE A 319 0.11 -0.92 15.62
CA PHE A 319 -0.80 -1.99 15.21
C PHE A 319 -2.15 -1.77 15.88
N GLY A 320 -3.18 -1.52 15.11
CA GLY A 320 -4.55 -1.37 15.59
C GLY A 320 -5.36 -2.64 15.32
N ILE A 321 -6.13 -3.10 16.30
CA ILE A 321 -7.12 -4.17 16.15
C ILE A 321 -8.51 -3.55 16.04
N LEU A 322 -9.21 -3.90 14.97
CA LEU A 322 -10.61 -3.60 14.75
C LEU A 322 -11.40 -4.90 14.74
N PHE A 323 -12.13 -5.16 15.81
CA PHE A 323 -13.01 -6.32 15.89
C PHE A 323 -14.22 -6.12 14.99
N ASN A 324 -14.58 -7.14 14.22
CA ASN A 324 -15.72 -7.10 13.31
C ASN A 324 -16.62 -8.33 13.50
N ARG A 325 -17.91 -8.15 13.22
CA ARG A 325 -18.95 -9.20 13.25
C ARG A 325 -19.16 -9.85 14.61
N SER A 326 -18.85 -9.14 15.69
CA SER A 326 -19.17 -9.65 17.01
C SER A 326 -20.67 -9.66 17.26
N SER A 327 -21.15 -10.73 17.86
CA SER A 327 -22.50 -10.85 18.38
C SER A 327 -22.53 -10.57 19.89
N GLU A 328 -21.46 -10.91 20.61
CA GLU A 328 -21.39 -10.81 22.08
C GLU A 328 -20.01 -10.37 22.57
N SER A 329 -19.97 -9.64 23.69
CA SER A 329 -18.71 -9.15 24.27
C SER A 329 -17.73 -10.26 24.69
N ARG A 330 -18.24 -11.47 24.96
CA ARG A 330 -17.42 -12.62 25.32
C ARG A 330 -16.48 -13.04 24.17
N GLU A 331 -16.91 -12.90 22.92
CA GLU A 331 -16.10 -13.24 21.75
C GLU A 331 -14.82 -12.39 21.66
N VAL A 332 -14.91 -11.11 22.08
CA VAL A 332 -13.76 -10.21 22.16
C VAL A 332 -12.75 -10.73 23.20
N VAL A 333 -13.23 -11.13 24.38
CA VAL A 333 -12.37 -11.66 25.46
C VAL A 333 -11.69 -12.95 25.02
N GLU A 334 -12.42 -13.85 24.38
CA GLU A 334 -11.86 -15.11 23.87
C GLU A 334 -10.81 -14.86 22.77
N ALA A 335 -11.05 -13.93 21.85
CA ALA A 335 -10.09 -13.56 20.82
C ALA A 335 -8.83 -12.91 21.41
N LEU A 336 -8.97 -12.03 22.41
CA LEU A 336 -7.85 -11.44 23.12
C LEU A 336 -7.04 -12.50 23.87
N GLY A 337 -7.69 -13.41 24.59
CA GLY A 337 -7.03 -14.51 25.31
C GLY A 337 -6.17 -15.35 24.36
N ARG A 338 -6.73 -15.75 23.23
CA ARG A 338 -5.99 -16.50 22.19
C ARG A 338 -4.80 -15.73 21.62
N LEU A 339 -4.98 -14.43 21.34
CA LEU A 339 -3.89 -13.60 20.83
C LEU A 339 -2.76 -13.47 21.85
N ARG A 340 -3.08 -13.24 23.13
CA ARG A 340 -2.08 -13.15 24.20
C ARG A 340 -1.32 -14.47 24.35
N GLU A 341 -2.03 -15.58 24.43
CA GLU A 341 -1.45 -16.92 24.51
C GLU A 341 -0.56 -17.21 23.30
N TYR A 342 -1.03 -16.91 22.09
CA TYR A 342 -0.25 -17.12 20.87
C TYR A 342 1.05 -16.31 20.86
N LEU A 343 0.99 -15.01 21.19
CA LEU A 343 2.21 -14.18 21.24
C LEU A 343 3.15 -14.61 22.38
N ASP A 344 2.61 -15.14 23.49
CA ASP A 344 3.40 -15.67 24.59
C ASP A 344 4.16 -16.94 24.15
N THR A 345 3.50 -17.84 23.41
CA THR A 345 4.16 -19.03 22.84
C THR A 345 5.27 -18.72 21.84
N LEU A 346 5.30 -17.50 21.29
CA LEU A 346 6.32 -17.00 20.37
C LEU A 346 7.39 -16.14 21.07
N ASP A 347 7.32 -15.96 22.39
CA ASP A 347 8.15 -15.00 23.15
C ASP A 347 8.02 -13.54 22.64
N LYS A 348 6.91 -13.21 21.97
CA LYS A 348 6.63 -11.89 21.38
C LYS A 348 5.66 -11.05 22.22
N TYR A 349 5.00 -11.63 23.23
CA TYR A 349 3.97 -10.91 23.99
C TYR A 349 4.51 -9.65 24.67
N GLU A 350 5.59 -9.75 25.44
CA GLU A 350 6.17 -8.61 26.15
C GLU A 350 6.63 -7.49 25.19
N THR A 351 7.14 -7.87 24.01
CA THR A 351 7.61 -6.93 22.98
C THR A 351 6.47 -6.19 22.29
N TYR A 352 5.32 -6.83 22.07
CA TYR A 352 4.25 -6.29 21.23
C TYR A 352 3.00 -5.84 21.99
N LYS A 353 2.79 -6.26 23.24
CA LYS A 353 1.54 -6.00 23.97
C LYS A 353 1.18 -4.51 24.08
N ASP A 354 2.17 -3.62 24.12
CA ASP A 354 1.98 -2.16 24.19
C ASP A 354 1.96 -1.48 22.81
N ARG A 355 2.32 -2.21 21.75
CA ARG A 355 2.28 -1.75 20.35
C ARG A 355 0.97 -2.11 19.66
N ILE A 356 0.26 -3.12 20.19
CA ILE A 356 -1.05 -3.58 19.72
C ILE A 356 -2.15 -2.83 20.47
N HIS A 357 -2.80 -1.90 19.78
CA HIS A 357 -3.89 -1.06 20.29
C HIS A 357 -5.24 -1.61 19.88
N ILE A 358 -6.22 -1.57 20.78
CA ILE A 358 -7.61 -1.93 20.47
C ILE A 358 -8.34 -0.66 19.99
N VAL A 359 -8.60 -0.61 18.69
CA VAL A 359 -9.11 0.60 18.02
C VAL A 359 -10.62 0.67 18.05
N GLY A 360 -11.31 -0.46 17.83
CA GLY A 360 -12.77 -0.44 17.79
C GLY A 360 -13.41 -1.81 17.64
N LEU A 361 -14.75 -1.79 17.66
CA LEU A 361 -15.61 -2.96 17.52
C LEU A 361 -16.82 -2.61 16.67
N LEU A 362 -17.02 -3.33 15.58
CA LEU A 362 -18.21 -3.30 14.75
C LEU A 362 -19.02 -4.59 14.97
N PRO A 363 -20.25 -4.50 15.50
CA PRO A 363 -21.07 -5.67 15.75
C PRO A 363 -21.63 -6.23 14.44
N ASN A 364 -22.12 -7.46 14.48
CA ASN A 364 -22.99 -7.98 13.44
C ASN A 364 -24.29 -7.15 13.42
N HIS A 365 -24.55 -6.41 12.34
CA HIS A 365 -25.64 -5.45 12.29
C HIS A 365 -26.36 -5.47 10.94
N LYS A 366 -27.70 -5.54 10.98
CA LYS A 366 -28.54 -5.67 9.79
C LYS A 366 -28.36 -4.51 8.80
N VAL A 367 -28.16 -3.29 9.30
CA VAL A 367 -27.95 -2.10 8.45
C VAL A 367 -26.72 -2.28 7.57
N ILE A 368 -25.63 -2.87 8.08
CA ILE A 368 -24.40 -3.13 7.30
C ILE A 368 -24.73 -4.03 6.11
N ASN A 369 -25.50 -5.10 6.32
CA ASN A 369 -25.90 -6.02 5.26
C ASN A 369 -26.81 -5.32 4.23
N ILE A 370 -27.75 -4.50 4.67
CA ILE A 370 -28.65 -3.75 3.79
C ILE A 370 -27.86 -2.77 2.92
N THR A 371 -26.94 -2.01 3.50
CA THR A 371 -26.18 -0.99 2.78
C THR A 371 -25.19 -1.61 1.80
N ASN A 372 -24.52 -2.70 2.20
CA ASN A 372 -23.65 -3.46 1.30
C ASN A 372 -24.41 -3.99 0.07
N ASN A 373 -25.62 -4.54 0.27
CA ASN A 373 -26.46 -5.01 -0.84
C ASN A 373 -27.00 -3.89 -1.75
N ARG A 374 -26.97 -2.65 -1.27
CA ARG A 374 -27.46 -1.47 -2.00
C ARG A 374 -26.34 -0.62 -2.61
N GLY A 375 -25.07 -1.03 -2.48
CA GLY A 375 -23.95 -0.20 -2.93
C GLY A 375 -23.90 1.14 -2.20
N ALA A 376 -24.05 1.12 -0.86
CA ALA A 376 -24.02 2.33 -0.05
C ALA A 376 -23.19 2.10 1.22
N LEU A 377 -22.65 3.20 1.76
CA LEU A 377 -22.04 3.18 3.09
C LEU A 377 -23.11 3.25 4.21
N PHE A 378 -22.80 2.70 5.39
CA PHE A 378 -23.70 2.74 6.55
C PHE A 378 -23.45 3.93 7.48
N TYR A 379 -22.32 4.60 7.34
CA TYR A 379 -22.02 5.83 8.08
C TYR A 379 -23.13 6.87 7.87
N ASN A 380 -23.61 7.48 8.95
CA ASN A 380 -24.80 8.34 9.00
C ASN A 380 -26.15 7.66 8.70
N LYS A 381 -26.23 6.32 8.53
CA LYS A 381 -27.49 5.58 8.36
C LYS A 381 -27.99 4.93 9.65
N ASP A 382 -27.10 4.72 10.62
CA ASP A 382 -27.42 4.21 11.96
C ASP A 382 -26.57 4.97 12.99
N MET A 383 -27.20 5.48 14.07
CA MET A 383 -26.51 6.29 15.06
C MET A 383 -25.43 5.50 15.82
N GLY A 384 -25.70 4.25 16.19
CA GLY A 384 -24.77 3.40 16.93
C GLY A 384 -23.54 3.04 16.09
N LEU A 385 -23.76 2.67 14.83
CA LEU A 385 -22.66 2.41 13.89
C LEU A 385 -21.87 3.69 13.58
N THR A 386 -22.54 4.83 13.43
CA THR A 386 -21.89 6.13 13.19
C THR A 386 -20.99 6.53 14.35
N ALA A 387 -21.47 6.36 15.58
CA ALA A 387 -20.69 6.63 16.80
C ALA A 387 -19.43 5.75 16.87
N ARG A 388 -19.55 4.46 16.53
CA ARG A 388 -18.42 3.52 16.49
C ARG A 388 -17.39 3.91 15.44
N MET A 389 -17.80 4.23 14.21
CA MET A 389 -16.88 4.67 13.16
C MET A 389 -16.21 6.02 13.50
N THR A 390 -16.92 6.91 14.19
CA THR A 390 -16.37 8.17 14.65
C THR A 390 -15.26 7.93 15.69
N GLY A 391 -15.46 7.00 16.63
CA GLY A 391 -14.39 6.59 17.56
C GLY A 391 -13.16 5.99 16.87
N ILE A 392 -13.36 5.21 15.80
CA ILE A 392 -12.25 4.68 14.98
C ILE A 392 -11.51 5.83 14.28
N ALA A 393 -12.23 6.78 13.69
CA ALA A 393 -11.64 7.96 13.06
C ALA A 393 -10.85 8.82 14.07
N GLU A 394 -11.39 9.04 15.27
CA GLU A 394 -10.68 9.74 16.35
C GLU A 394 -9.41 9.01 16.79
N SER A 395 -9.44 7.67 16.80
CA SER A 395 -8.27 6.85 17.11
C SER A 395 -7.16 7.05 16.07
N ILE A 396 -7.52 7.12 14.79
CA ILE A 396 -6.58 7.42 13.69
C ILE A 396 -6.00 8.83 13.86
N LEU A 397 -6.86 9.84 14.07
CA LEU A 397 -6.43 11.24 14.20
C LEU A 397 -5.50 11.46 15.40
N ASN A 398 -5.73 10.73 16.49
CA ASN A 398 -4.93 10.81 17.70
C ASN A 398 -3.83 9.74 17.77
N ARG A 399 -3.53 9.04 16.66
CA ARG A 399 -2.48 8.01 16.57
C ARG A 399 -2.55 6.96 17.68
N ASN A 400 -3.76 6.50 17.99
CA ASN A 400 -4.09 5.53 19.04
C ASN A 400 -3.71 5.94 20.48
N ALA A 401 -3.40 7.22 20.74
CA ALA A 401 -2.95 7.67 22.07
C ALA A 401 -3.94 7.35 23.21
N ASN A 402 -5.24 7.27 22.89
CA ASN A 402 -6.31 7.02 23.85
C ASN A 402 -6.86 5.60 23.80
N CYS A 403 -6.30 4.72 22.97
CA CYS A 403 -6.75 3.34 22.82
C CYS A 403 -6.08 2.44 23.87
N PRO A 404 -6.82 1.55 24.54
CA PRO A 404 -6.20 0.52 25.38
C PRO A 404 -5.31 -0.39 24.52
N THR A 405 -4.26 -0.91 25.11
CA THR A 405 -3.33 -1.85 24.47
C THR A 405 -3.71 -3.29 24.79
N LEU A 406 -3.08 -4.27 24.14
CA LEU A 406 -3.25 -5.69 24.45
C LEU A 406 -2.88 -6.03 25.91
N ALA A 407 -1.97 -5.26 26.51
CA ALA A 407 -1.59 -5.35 27.92
C ALA A 407 -2.72 -4.93 28.89
N SER A 408 -3.71 -4.17 28.42
CA SER A 408 -4.83 -3.71 29.24
C SER A 408 -5.72 -4.87 29.67
N SER A 409 -6.41 -4.71 30.81
CA SER A 409 -7.36 -5.71 31.29
C SER A 409 -8.56 -5.85 30.34
N ASP A 410 -9.14 -7.04 30.25
CA ASP A 410 -10.32 -7.29 29.42
C ASP A 410 -11.49 -6.37 29.80
N LYS A 411 -11.62 -6.06 31.09
CA LYS A 411 -12.63 -5.13 31.60
C LYS A 411 -12.44 -3.73 31.03
N ASP A 412 -11.20 -3.24 30.97
CA ASP A 412 -10.90 -1.91 30.44
C ASP A 412 -11.10 -1.84 28.93
N ILE A 413 -10.70 -2.89 28.21
CA ILE A 413 -10.91 -3.02 26.76
C ILE A 413 -12.42 -3.05 26.45
N LEU A 414 -13.20 -3.89 27.14
CA LEU A 414 -14.64 -3.96 26.94
C LEU A 414 -15.33 -2.64 27.28
N LYS A 415 -14.90 -1.97 28.37
CA LYS A 415 -15.42 -0.64 28.73
C LYS A 415 -15.13 0.38 27.65
N TYR A 416 -13.94 0.35 27.04
CA TYR A 416 -13.59 1.21 25.91
C TYR A 416 -14.47 0.93 24.69
N LEU A 417 -14.61 -0.34 24.28
CA LEU A 417 -15.40 -0.76 23.11
C LEU A 417 -16.92 -0.54 23.26
N ALA A 418 -17.40 -0.44 24.50
CA ALA A 418 -18.78 -0.12 24.83
C ALA A 418 -19.08 1.39 24.80
N ARG A 419 -18.07 2.27 24.77
CA ARG A 419 -18.32 3.72 24.71
C ARG A 419 -19.02 4.04 23.39
N PRO A 420 -20.22 4.63 23.43
CA PRO A 420 -20.74 5.29 22.24
C PRO A 420 -19.85 6.53 22.03
N GLY A 421 -19.28 6.71 20.84
CA GLY A 421 -18.81 8.04 20.44
C GLY A 421 -19.90 9.05 20.78
N GLY A 422 -19.57 10.10 21.53
CA GLY A 422 -20.50 10.89 22.36
C GLY A 422 -21.95 10.95 21.87
N GLY A 423 -22.86 10.24 22.55
CA GLY A 423 -24.29 10.22 22.23
C GLY A 423 -25.02 8.97 22.76
N GLY A 424 -25.31 8.96 24.06
CA GLY A 424 -26.39 8.22 24.73
C GLY A 424 -26.65 6.74 24.38
N PHE A 425 -26.07 5.82 25.15
CA PHE A 425 -26.73 4.53 25.44
C PHE A 425 -27.74 4.74 26.58
N SER A 426 -29.03 4.71 26.27
CA SER A 426 -30.04 4.08 27.15
C SER A 426 -30.15 2.63 26.65
N THR A 427 -29.96 1.54 27.39
CA THR A 427 -30.08 1.22 28.82
C THR A 427 -29.40 -0.15 29.03
N PRO A 428 -29.06 -0.57 30.27
CA PRO A 428 -28.47 -1.89 30.53
C PRO A 428 -29.51 -3.01 30.44
N LEU A 429 -29.15 -4.11 29.78
CA LEU A 429 -29.83 -5.40 29.87
C LEU A 429 -29.74 -5.93 31.31
N VAL A 430 -30.70 -5.57 32.16
CA VAL A 430 -31.02 -6.28 33.40
C VAL A 430 -32.38 -6.92 33.21
N ARG A 431 -32.41 -8.25 33.00
CA ARG A 431 -33.55 -9.07 33.39
C ARG A 431 -33.10 -9.99 34.52
N LEU A 432 -33.27 -9.46 35.74
CA LEU A 432 -33.57 -10.26 36.91
C LEU A 432 -34.94 -10.90 36.69
N ALA A 433 -34.98 -12.23 36.59
CA ALA A 433 -36.16 -12.99 36.96
C ALA A 433 -35.74 -13.89 38.12
N SER A 434 -36.00 -13.38 39.32
CA SER A 434 -36.09 -14.15 40.55
C SER A 434 -37.14 -15.24 40.37
N ALA A 435 -36.70 -16.50 40.35
CA ALA A 435 -37.55 -17.65 40.60
C ALA A 435 -37.70 -17.78 42.13
N PHE A 436 -38.73 -17.12 42.66
CA PHE A 436 -39.45 -17.58 43.85
C PHE A 436 -40.92 -17.62 43.46
N GLY A 437 -41.42 -18.85 43.35
CA GLY A 437 -42.77 -19.26 43.00
C GLY A 437 -42.77 -20.77 43.06
#